data_AF-K9IRA7-F1
#
_entry.id   AF-K9IRA7-F1
#
_cell.length_a   1.000
_cell.length_b   1.000
_cell.length_c   1.000
_cell.angle_alpha   90.00
_cell.angle_beta   90.00
_cell.angle_gamma   90.00
#
_symmetry.space_group_name_H-M   'P 1'
#
loop_
_entity.id
_entity.type
_entity.pdbx_description
1 polymer ?
#
loop_
_entity_poly.entity_id
_entity_poly.type
_entity_poly.pdbx_seq_one_letter_code
_entity_poly.pdbx_strand_id
1 'polypeptide(L)'
;WVGGWMDRWMDGWVDGWMDGWMGGWMGGWMGGWMSGWMDGWMIGWMDGWMDGWIDGWMDGWMDGWLGGWIGGWMGGHIGGWMDRWINTIKKQEKRN
;
A
#
# COMPACT_ATOMS: atom_id res chain seq x y z
N TRP A 1 -14.23 -67.60 -8.21
CA TRP A 1 -12.78 -67.30 -8.14
C TRP A 1 -12.39 -66.14 -9.03
N VAL A 2 -12.76 -66.10 -10.32
CA VAL A 2 -12.40 -64.98 -11.22
C VAL A 2 -13.17 -63.68 -10.90
N GLY A 3 -14.48 -63.75 -10.63
CA GLY A 3 -15.31 -62.57 -10.36
C GLY A 3 -14.85 -61.76 -9.14
N GLY A 4 -14.74 -62.40 -7.97
CA GLY A 4 -14.35 -61.71 -6.74
C GLY A 4 -12.90 -61.17 -6.71
N TRP A 5 -12.05 -61.55 -7.66
CA TRP A 5 -10.71 -60.95 -7.81
C TRP A 5 -10.76 -59.69 -8.69
N MET A 6 -11.58 -59.68 -9.75
CA MET A 6 -11.84 -58.48 -10.55
C MET A 6 -12.59 -57.42 -9.75
N ASP A 7 -13.56 -57.81 -8.92
CA ASP A 7 -14.34 -56.88 -8.10
C ASP A 7 -13.43 -56.16 -7.09
N ARG A 8 -12.60 -56.90 -6.35
CA ARG A 8 -11.66 -56.33 -5.37
C ARG A 8 -10.59 -55.44 -6.01
N TRP A 9 -10.18 -55.77 -7.23
CA TRP A 9 -9.17 -54.98 -7.95
C TRP A 9 -9.78 -53.70 -8.52
N MET A 10 -11.01 -53.75 -9.05
CA MET A 10 -11.73 -52.54 -9.46
C MET A 10 -12.03 -51.63 -8.27
N ASP A 11 -12.54 -52.17 -7.16
CA ASP A 11 -12.89 -51.38 -5.97
C ASP A 11 -11.66 -50.64 -5.42
N GLY A 12 -10.54 -51.34 -5.22
CA GLY A 12 -9.32 -50.72 -4.71
C GLY A 12 -8.70 -49.70 -5.65
N TRP A 13 -8.86 -49.87 -6.97
CA TRP A 13 -8.35 -48.94 -7.97
C TRP A 13 -9.24 -47.70 -8.08
N VAL A 14 -10.55 -47.87 -8.03
CA VAL A 14 -11.53 -46.77 -8.04
C VAL A 14 -11.42 -45.94 -6.77
N ASP A 15 -11.36 -46.58 -5.60
CA ASP A 15 -11.25 -45.89 -4.31
C ASP A 15 -9.92 -45.12 -4.21
N GLY A 16 -8.80 -45.76 -4.54
CA GLY A 16 -7.49 -45.11 -4.48
C GLY A 16 -7.34 -43.95 -5.48
N TRP A 17 -7.95 -44.08 -6.65
CA TRP A 17 -7.94 -43.01 -7.66
C TRP A 17 -8.89 -41.86 -7.29
N MET A 18 -10.09 -42.16 -6.79
CA MET A 18 -11.03 -41.14 -6.31
C MET A 18 -10.47 -40.39 -5.10
N ASP A 19 -9.94 -41.07 -4.09
CA ASP A 19 -9.40 -40.44 -2.88
C ASP A 19 -8.13 -39.64 -3.18
N GLY A 20 -7.22 -40.18 -4.00
CA GLY A 20 -5.99 -39.49 -4.37
C GLY A 20 -6.26 -38.25 -5.23
N TRP A 21 -7.18 -38.37 -6.19
CA TRP A 21 -7.53 -37.26 -7.08
C TRP A 21 -8.40 -36.22 -6.40
N MET A 22 -9.47 -36.60 -5.68
CA MET A 22 -10.28 -35.66 -4.91
C MET A 22 -9.46 -35.03 -3.78
N GLY A 23 -8.74 -35.81 -2.98
CA GLY A 23 -7.98 -35.28 -1.84
C GLY A 23 -6.84 -34.36 -2.29
N GLY A 24 -6.08 -34.76 -3.31
CA GLY A 24 -4.96 -33.98 -3.83
C GLY A 24 -5.40 -32.74 -4.60
N TRP A 25 -6.40 -32.87 -5.47
CA TRP A 25 -6.90 -31.74 -6.25
C TRP A 25 -7.69 -30.76 -5.38
N MET A 26 -8.63 -31.25 -4.58
CA MET A 26 -9.44 -30.39 -3.71
C MET A 26 -8.59 -29.77 -2.61
N GLY A 27 -7.71 -30.54 -1.95
CA GLY A 27 -6.83 -30.01 -0.90
C GLY A 27 -5.77 -29.05 -1.42
N GLY A 28 -5.11 -29.40 -2.52
CA GLY A 28 -4.03 -28.59 -3.10
C GLY A 28 -4.54 -27.34 -3.81
N TRP A 29 -5.61 -27.45 -4.60
CA TRP A 29 -6.18 -26.32 -5.31
C TRP A 29 -6.91 -25.37 -4.37
N MET A 30 -7.76 -25.89 -3.48
CA MET A 30 -8.50 -25.06 -2.54
C MET A 30 -7.56 -24.44 -1.49
N GLY A 31 -6.61 -25.20 -0.97
CA GLY A 31 -5.62 -24.69 -0.01
C GLY A 31 -4.65 -23.67 -0.63
N GLY A 32 -4.10 -23.97 -1.80
CA GLY A 32 -3.15 -23.08 -2.48
C GLY A 32 -3.81 -21.82 -3.03
N TRP A 33 -5.01 -21.93 -3.59
CA TRP A 33 -5.74 -20.78 -4.12
C TRP A 33 -6.25 -19.88 -2.99
N MET A 34 -6.81 -20.46 -1.93
CA MET A 34 -7.32 -19.69 -0.78
C MET A 34 -6.17 -19.03 0.00
N SER A 35 -5.05 -19.73 0.22
CA SER A 35 -3.88 -19.16 0.89
C SER A 35 -3.20 -18.08 0.04
N GLY A 36 -2.97 -18.33 -1.25
CA GLY A 36 -2.33 -17.35 -2.13
C GLY A 36 -3.18 -16.11 -2.37
N TRP A 37 -4.50 -16.27 -2.46
CA TRP A 37 -5.42 -15.15 -2.60
C TRP A 37 -5.57 -14.37 -1.29
N MET A 38 -5.68 -15.04 -0.13
CA MET A 38 -5.69 -14.36 1.17
C MET A 38 -4.39 -13.61 1.42
N ASP A 39 -3.22 -14.26 1.26
CA ASP A 39 -1.93 -13.60 1.53
C ASP A 39 -1.70 -12.44 0.56
N GLY A 40 -1.90 -12.66 -0.75
CA GLY A 40 -1.66 -11.62 -1.75
C GLY A 40 -2.60 -10.42 -1.60
N TRP A 41 -3.88 -10.67 -1.27
CA TRP A 41 -4.85 -9.60 -1.09
C TRP A 41 -4.66 -8.88 0.25
N MET A 42 -4.40 -9.62 1.33
CA MET A 42 -4.23 -9.05 2.66
C MET A 42 -2.93 -8.24 2.77
N ILE A 43 -1.81 -8.78 2.26
CA ILE A 43 -0.52 -8.08 2.25
C ILE A 43 -0.56 -6.90 1.29
N GLY A 44 -1.00 -7.11 0.04
CA GLY A 44 -1.02 -6.02 -0.96
C GLY A 44 -1.96 -4.88 -0.59
N TRP A 45 -3.08 -5.18 0.06
CA TRP A 45 -4.02 -4.15 0.52
C TRP A 45 -3.55 -3.46 1.80
N MET A 46 -2.99 -4.19 2.78
CA MET A 46 -2.39 -3.57 3.97
C MET A 46 -1.21 -2.68 3.59
N ASP A 47 -0.24 -3.19 2.83
CA ASP A 47 0.97 -2.44 2.49
C ASP A 47 0.62 -1.22 1.63
N GLY A 48 -0.19 -1.39 0.58
CA GLY A 48 -0.58 -0.27 -0.29
C GLY A 48 -1.41 0.81 0.40
N TRP A 49 -2.28 0.42 1.33
CA TRP A 49 -3.09 1.38 2.08
C TRP A 49 -2.29 2.07 3.19
N MET A 50 -1.44 1.31 3.90
CA MET A 50 -0.64 1.82 5.00
C MET A 50 0.47 2.75 4.50
N ASP A 51 1.21 2.36 3.46
CA ASP A 51 2.25 3.21 2.85
C ASP A 51 1.62 4.45 2.20
N GLY A 52 0.58 4.28 1.38
CA GLY A 52 -0.05 5.42 0.70
C GLY A 52 -0.69 6.44 1.64
N TRP A 53 -1.22 5.98 2.78
CA TRP A 53 -1.82 6.87 3.77
C TRP A 53 -0.78 7.53 4.67
N ILE A 54 0.25 6.79 5.10
CA ILE A 54 1.33 7.34 5.93
C ILE A 54 2.16 8.34 5.12
N ASP A 55 2.61 7.97 3.91
CA ASP A 55 3.43 8.85 3.08
C ASP A 55 2.64 10.08 2.65
N GLY A 56 1.41 9.90 2.15
CA GLY A 56 0.58 11.02 1.71
C GLY A 56 0.21 11.99 2.84
N TRP A 57 0.01 11.49 4.06
CA TRP A 57 -0.30 12.33 5.22
C TRP A 57 0.95 13.00 5.78
N MET A 58 2.08 12.28 5.89
CA MET A 58 3.34 12.85 6.34
C MET A 58 3.87 13.91 5.38
N ASP A 59 3.92 13.63 4.08
CA ASP A 59 4.40 14.59 3.08
C ASP A 59 3.49 15.81 3.00
N GLY A 60 2.16 15.61 2.93
CA GLY A 60 1.21 16.71 2.87
C GLY A 60 1.24 17.61 4.11
N TRP A 61 1.43 17.01 5.30
CA TRP A 61 1.54 17.76 6.55
C TRP A 61 2.89 18.44 6.70
N MET A 62 4.00 17.77 6.37
CA MET A 62 5.34 18.37 6.41
C MET A 62 5.46 19.51 5.41
N ASP A 63 5.06 19.32 4.15
CA ASP A 63 5.17 20.36 3.12
C ASP A 63 4.22 21.54 3.39
N GLY A 64 2.99 21.26 3.80
CA GLY A 64 2.01 22.30 4.13
C GLY A 64 2.43 23.13 5.34
N TRP A 65 2.96 22.48 6.38
CA TRP A 65 3.34 23.15 7.62
C TRP A 65 4.71 23.80 7.52
N LEU A 66 5.76 23.11 7.06
CA LEU A 66 7.09 23.70 6.87
C LEU A 66 7.09 24.72 5.75
N GLY A 67 6.59 24.36 4.56
CA GLY A 67 6.60 25.26 3.40
C GLY A 67 5.71 26.48 3.60
N GLY A 68 4.49 26.28 4.13
CA GLY A 68 3.54 27.35 4.38
C GLY A 68 3.96 28.27 5.52
N TRP A 69 4.44 27.72 6.63
CA TRP A 69 4.83 28.53 7.80
C TRP A 69 6.17 29.21 7.58
N ILE A 70 7.21 28.48 7.17
CA ILE A 70 8.55 29.06 6.97
C ILE A 70 8.53 29.99 5.75
N GLY A 71 7.99 29.53 4.62
CA GLY A 71 7.94 30.33 3.39
C GLY A 71 7.04 31.56 3.53
N GLY A 72 5.84 31.39 4.11
CA GLY A 72 4.88 32.48 4.29
C GLY A 72 5.32 33.49 5.35
N TRP A 73 5.83 33.03 6.49
CA TRP A 73 6.26 33.91 7.57
C TRP A 73 7.58 34.61 7.25
N MET A 74 8.61 33.89 6.79
CA MET A 74 9.88 34.54 6.42
C MET A 74 9.69 35.43 5.20
N GLY A 75 9.01 34.94 4.15
CA GLY A 75 8.80 35.71 2.92
C GLY A 75 7.96 36.97 3.14
N GLY A 76 6.83 36.84 3.85
CA GLY A 76 5.92 37.96 4.09
C GLY A 76 6.46 38.96 5.10
N HIS A 77 7.01 38.49 6.22
CA HIS A 77 7.41 39.38 7.30
C HIS A 77 8.76 40.06 7.02
N ILE A 78 9.76 39.31 6.55
CA ILE A 78 11.09 39.86 6.28
C ILE A 78 11.06 40.67 4.97
N GLY A 79 10.42 40.13 3.93
CA GLY A 79 10.25 40.84 2.66
C GLY A 79 9.48 42.15 2.82
N GLY A 80 8.33 42.11 3.49
CA GLY A 80 7.52 43.31 3.73
C GLY A 80 8.21 44.36 4.62
N TRP A 81 9.03 43.92 5.58
CA TRP A 81 9.84 44.83 6.40
C TRP A 81 10.98 45.47 5.59
N MET A 82 11.71 44.69 4.78
CA MET A 82 12.77 45.19 3.90
C MET A 82 12.22 46.18 2.87
N ASP A 83 11.09 45.87 2.24
CA ASP A 83 10.45 46.75 1.26
C ASP A 83 10.03 48.10 1.87
N ARG A 84 9.49 48.05 3.08
CA ARG A 84 9.09 49.26 3.81
C ARG A 84 10.32 50.08 4.21
N TRP A 85 11.37 49.43 4.70
CA TRP A 85 12.61 50.07 5.11
C TRP A 85 13.32 50.75 3.93
N ILE A 86 13.47 50.06 2.80
CA ILE A 86 14.05 50.60 1.56
C ILE A 86 13.27 51.81 1.07
N ASN A 87 11.93 51.74 1.08
CA ASN A 87 11.09 52.87 0.68
C ASN A 87 11.24 54.07 1.62
N THR A 88 11.50 53.82 2.91
CA THR A 88 11.71 54.87 3.91
C THR A 88 13.04 55.59 3.69
N ILE A 89 14.11 54.84 3.37
CA ILE A 89 15.42 55.40 3.02
C ILE A 89 15.36 56.22 1.73
N LYS A 90 14.75 55.68 0.67
CA LYS A 90 14.57 56.42 -0.60
C LYS A 90 13.79 57.72 -0.42
N LYS A 91 12.85 57.76 0.53
CA LYS A 91 12.12 58.99 0.89
C LYS A 91 12.94 60.00 1.71
N GLN A 92 13.91 59.54 2.50
CA GLN A 92 14.84 60.41 3.23
C GLN A 92 15.83 61.05 2.26
N GLU A 93 16.39 60.26 1.34
CA GLU A 93 17.37 60.71 0.34
C GLU A 93 16.80 61.73 -0.65
N LYS A 94 15.54 61.60 -1.07
CA LYS A 94 14.87 62.61 -1.91
C LYS A 94 14.51 63.92 -1.19
N ARG A 95 14.52 63.92 0.15
CA ARG A 95 14.17 65.09 0.97
C ARG A 95 15.40 65.88 1.44
N ASN A 96 16.58 65.27 1.33
CA ASN A 96 17.88 65.93 1.50
C ASN A 96 18.43 66.39 0.15
#